data_AF-A0A088E4T8-F1
#
_entry.id   AF-A0A088E4T8-F1
#
_cell.length_a   1.000
_cell.length_b   1.000
_cell.length_c   1.000
_cell.angle_alpha   90.00
_cell.angle_beta   90.00
_cell.angle_gamma   90.00
#
_symmetry.space_group_name_H-M   'P 1'
#
loop_
_entity.id
_entity.type
_entity.pdbx_description
1 polymer ?
#
loop_
_entity_poly.entity_id
_entity_poly.type
_entity_poly.pdbx_seq_one_letter_code
_entity_poly.pdbx_strand_id
1 'polypeptide(L)' 'MDFTIDLDDFTCSGNPLEALEYLLGREVVFSISRDSPFLPIIRSKYKIKEISREGDIIYFMISSDGSGSMTG' A
#
# COMPACT_ATOMS: atom_id res chain seq x y z
N MET A 1 16.69 9.79 -1.68
CA MET A 1 16.32 8.49 -2.28
C MET A 1 14.93 8.21 -1.79
N ASP A 2 13.94 8.62 -2.58
CA ASP A 2 12.53 8.39 -2.25
C ASP A 2 12.19 6.98 -2.72
N PHE A 3 12.37 6.00 -1.85
CA PHE A 3 12.06 4.61 -2.14
C PHE A 3 10.55 4.47 -2.27
N THR A 4 10.08 4.45 -3.53
CA THR A 4 8.71 4.08 -3.86
C THR A 4 8.67 2.59 -4.15
N ILE A 5 7.74 1.88 -3.53
CA ILE A 5 7.53 0.45 -3.74
C ILE A 5 6.36 0.26 -4.68
N ASP A 6 6.65 -0.25 -5.86
CA ASP A 6 5.64 -0.65 -6.82
C ASP A 6 5.02 -1.99 -6.41
N LEU A 7 3.71 -1.97 -6.16
CA LEU A 7 2.93 -3.14 -5.76
C LEU A 7 2.45 -3.97 -6.95
N ASP A 8 2.55 -3.45 -8.19
CA ASP A 8 2.24 -4.18 -9.41
C ASP A 8 3.50 -4.77 -10.07
N ASP A 9 4.68 -4.19 -9.81
CA ASP A 9 5.97 -4.74 -10.27
C ASP A 9 6.43 -5.90 -9.39
N PHE A 10 5.73 -7.03 -9.53
CA PHE A 10 6.03 -8.32 -8.88
C PHE A 10 7.31 -8.96 -9.45
N THR A 11 8.46 -8.36 -9.22
CA THR A 11 9.73 -8.94 -9.67
C THR A 11 10.21 -10.09 -8.79
N CYS A 12 9.68 -10.28 -7.58
CA CYS A 12 10.18 -11.29 -6.64
C CYS A 12 9.08 -12.00 -5.82
N SER A 13 8.12 -12.70 -6.43
CA SER A 13 7.27 -13.76 -5.79
C SER A 13 6.51 -13.42 -4.49
N GLY A 14 6.59 -12.18 -4.00
CA GLY A 14 6.02 -11.73 -2.74
C GLY A 14 4.64 -11.16 -2.97
N ASN A 15 3.69 -11.52 -2.12
CA ASN A 15 2.34 -10.98 -2.15
C ASN A 15 2.43 -9.46 -1.82
N PRO A 16 1.77 -8.53 -2.54
CA PRO A 16 1.88 -7.10 -2.26
C PRO A 16 1.36 -6.77 -0.87
N LEU A 17 0.44 -7.60 -0.36
CA LEU A 17 -0.06 -7.50 1.01
C LEU A 17 1.04 -7.83 2.04
N GLU A 18 1.93 -8.77 1.74
CA GLU A 18 3.07 -9.10 2.62
C GLU A 18 4.08 -7.96 2.67
N ALA A 19 4.36 -7.32 1.52
CA ALA A 19 5.20 -6.13 1.48
C ALA A 19 4.63 -4.99 2.33
N LEU A 20 3.31 -4.78 2.28
CA LEU A 20 2.62 -3.77 3.10
C LEU A 20 2.68 -4.13 4.60
N GLU A 21 2.52 -5.39 4.97
CA GLU A 21 2.64 -5.84 6.37
C GLU A 21 4.06 -5.67 6.91
N TYR A 22 5.07 -6.05 6.13
CA TYR A 22 6.47 -5.93 6.54
C TYR A 22 6.90 -4.47 6.77
N LEU A 23 6.30 -3.55 6.02
CA LEU A 23 6.64 -2.12 6.04
C LEU A 23 5.64 -1.25 6.81
N LEU A 24 4.66 -1.87 7.47
CA LEU A 24 3.66 -1.16 8.25
C LEU A 24 4.32 -0.28 9.32
N GLY A 25 3.87 0.98 9.41
CA GLY A 25 4.40 1.94 10.38
C GLY A 25 5.73 2.59 10.00
N ARG A 26 6.28 2.29 8.81
CA ARG A 26 7.42 3.01 8.24
C ARG A 26 6.93 4.11 7.30
N GLU A 27 7.71 5.19 7.17
CA GLU A 27 7.47 6.25 6.19
C GLU A 27 7.89 5.77 4.80
N VAL A 28 7.06 4.95 4.16
CA VAL A 28 7.28 4.39 2.82
C VAL A 28 6.13 4.79 1.92
N VAL A 29 6.47 5.20 0.69
CA VAL A 29 5.50 5.47 -0.37
C VAL A 29 5.32 4.20 -1.20
N PHE A 30 4.06 3.81 -1.38
CA PHE A 30 3.68 2.70 -2.25
C PHE A 30 3.03 3.25 -3.51
N SER A 31 3.29 2.61 -4.65
CA SER A 31 2.57 2.85 -5.89
C SER A 31 1.77 1.62 -6.29
N ILE A 32 0.57 1.84 -6.82
CA ILE A 32 -0.29 0.78 -7.33
C ILE A 32 -1.20 1.33 -8.44
N SER A 33 -1.47 0.51 -9.45
CA SER A 33 -2.45 0.78 -10.49
C SER A 33 -3.85 0.79 -9.90
N ARG A 34 -4.67 1.71 -10.43
CA ARG A 34 -6.10 1.79 -10.18
C ARG A 34 -6.85 0.54 -10.58
N ASP A 35 -6.33 -0.17 -11.57
CA ASP A 35 -6.92 -1.40 -12.10
C ASP A 35 -6.37 -2.63 -11.40
N SER A 36 -5.45 -2.46 -10.44
CA SER A 36 -4.89 -3.56 -9.66
C SER A 36 -5.98 -4.22 -8.81
N PRO A 37 -6.12 -5.55 -8.86
CA PRO A 37 -7.10 -6.28 -8.05
C PRO A 37 -6.81 -6.17 -6.55
N PHE A 38 -5.58 -5.76 -6.17
CA PHE A 38 -5.19 -5.57 -4.78
C PHE A 38 -5.63 -4.23 -4.20
N LEU A 39 -5.84 -3.21 -5.02
CA LEU A 39 -6.25 -1.88 -4.55
C LEU A 39 -7.52 -1.90 -3.68
N PRO A 40 -8.63 -2.58 -4.04
CA PRO A 40 -9.79 -2.67 -3.15
C PRO A 40 -9.49 -3.39 -1.83
N ILE A 41 -8.63 -4.42 -1.85
CA ILE A 41 -8.23 -5.18 -0.64
C ILE A 41 -7.41 -4.29 0.29
N ILE A 42 -6.46 -3.53 -0.27
CA ILE A 42 -5.62 -2.61 0.49
C ILE A 42 -6.48 -1.52 1.13
N ARG A 43 -7.43 -0.95 0.39
CA ARG A 43 -8.36 0.07 0.90
C ARG A 43 -9.29 -0.46 2.00
N SER A 44 -9.65 -1.75 1.99
CA SER A 44 -10.48 -2.32 3.04
C SER A 44 -9.68 -2.64 4.31
N LYS A 45 -8.39 -3.00 4.18
CA LYS A 45 -7.55 -3.46 5.28
C LYS A 45 -6.75 -2.34 5.94
N TYR A 46 -6.37 -1.31 5.19
CA TYR A 46 -5.47 -0.27 5.64
C TYR A 46 -6.06 1.12 5.44
N LYS A 47 -5.75 2.03 6.36
CA LYS A 47 -6.01 3.45 6.18
C LYS A 47 -4.92 4.05 5.29
N ILE A 48 -5.23 4.21 4.01
CA ILE A 48 -4.31 4.82 3.05
C ILE A 48 -4.45 6.34 3.04
N LYS A 49 -3.31 7.02 2.91
CA LYS A 49 -3.22 8.45 2.61
C LYS A 49 -2.65 8.59 1.21
N GLU A 50 -3.51 8.95 0.26
CA GLU A 50 -3.09 9.24 -1.11
C GLU A 50 -2.23 10.52 -1.11
N ILE A 51 -1.06 10.44 -1.73
CA ILE A 51 -0.10 11.55 -1.87
C ILE A 51 -0.29 12.23 -3.22
N SER A 52 -0.35 11.44 -4.28
CA SER A 52 -0.47 11.90 -5.66
C SER A 52 -1.04 10.81 -6.55
N ARG A 53 -1.40 11.22 -7.77
CA ARG A 53 -1.86 10.34 -8.84
C ARG A 53 -1.19 10.75 -10.15
N GLU A 54 -0.68 9.78 -10.89
CA GLU A 54 -0.11 9.96 -12.23
C GLU A 54 -0.75 8.96 -13.18
N GLY A 55 -1.66 9.44 -14.03
CA GLY A 55 -2.47 8.58 -14.89
C GLY A 55 -3.27 7.57 -14.05
N ASP A 56 -3.00 6.29 -14.28
CA ASP A 56 -3.64 5.18 -13.57
C ASP A 56 -2.86 4.69 -12.35
N ILE A 57 -1.74 5.30 -12.01
CA ILE A 57 -0.96 4.96 -10.81
C ILE A 57 -1.36 5.88 -9.65
N ILE A 58 -1.62 5.27 -8.50
CA ILE A 58 -1.86 5.94 -7.22
C ILE A 58 -0.62 5.79 -6.36
N TYR A 59 -0.12 6.90 -5.81
CA TYR A 59 0.93 6.91 -4.80
C TYR A 59 0.32 7.18 -3.43
N PHE A 60 0.61 6.34 -2.45
CA PHE A 60 0.01 6.43 -1.12
C PHE A 60 0.94 5.96 -0.01
N MET A 61 0.65 6.37 1.23
CA MET A 61 1.24 5.83 2.44
C MET A 61 0.18 5.12 3.28
N ILE A 62 0.58 4.14 4.08
CA ILE A 62 -0.30 3.57 5.11
C ILE A 62 -0.15 4.38 6.39
N SER A 63 -1.27 4.83 6.94
CA SER A 63 -1.30 5.54 8.21
C SER A 63 -1.16 4.54 9.36
N SER A 64 -0.21 4.79 10.27
CA SER A 64 0.05 3.96 11.45
C SER A 64 -1.06 4.04 12.52
N ASP A 65 -2.02 4.95 12.36
CA ASP A 65 -3.19 5.11 13.24
C ASP A 65 -4.30 4.06 12.98
N GLY A 66 -4.06 3.13 12.04
CA GLY A 66 -4.98 2.07 11.63
C GLY A 66 -4.74 0.71 12.27
N SER A 67 -4.18 0.62 13.49
CA SER A 67 -4.35 -0.59 14.30
C SER A 67 -5.78 -0.61 14.85
N GLY A 68 -6.73 -0.96 13.98
CA GLY A 68 -8.09 -1.25 14.39
C GLY A 68 -8.07 -2.40 15.40
N SER A 69 -8.41 -2.08 16.63
CA SER A 69 -8.68 -2.98 17.74
C SER A 69 -9.51 -4.18 17.28
N MET A 70 -8.89 -5.35 17.11
CA MET A 70 -9.62 -6.62 17.22
C MET A 70 -9.75 -6.93 18.71
N THR A 71 -10.73 -6.30 19.35
CA THR A 71 -11.37 -6.88 20.53
C THR A 71 -12.58 -7.65 20.04
N GLY A 72 -12.44 -8.97 19.95
CA GLY A 72 -13.50 -9.95 19.75
C GLY A 72 -13.25 -11.11 20.68
#